data_AF-A0A644XZ05-F1
#
_entry.id   AF-A0A644XZ05-F1
#
_cell.length_a   1.000
_cell.length_b   1.000
_cell.length_c   1.000
_cell.angle_alpha   90.00
_cell.angle_beta   90.00
_cell.angle_gamma   90.00
#
_symmetry.space_group_name_H-M   'P 1'
#
loop_
_entity.id
_entity.type
_entity.pdbx_description
1 polymer ?
#
loop_
_entity_poly.entity_id
_entity_poly.type
_entity_poly.pdbx_seq_one_letter_code
_entity_poly.pdbx_strand_id
1 'polypeptide(L)'
;MTADILYGTETRPGIAPLVTLRSDGKINANTALPEVLALLDGLDGNIAADLVRARETRVFTSMEDLSAVPSFPASARAQLMNVLSFTSSHFRVSFTVGFADGQKTPLEVILERKGSAAETVRWEEP
;
A
#
# COMPACT_ATOMS: atom_id res chain seq x y z
N MET A 1 -10.96 -5.25 -21.65
CA MET A 1 -10.07 -4.30 -20.96
C MET A 1 -8.65 -4.61 -21.39
N THR A 2 -7.89 -3.64 -21.88
CA THR A 2 -6.58 -3.85 -22.51
C THR A 2 -5.50 -4.06 -21.46
N ALA A 3 -4.75 -5.17 -21.57
CA ALA A 3 -3.67 -5.57 -20.67
C ALA A 3 -2.65 -4.45 -20.40
N ASP A 4 -2.45 -3.57 -21.38
CA ASP A 4 -1.55 -2.41 -21.34
C ASP A 4 -1.84 -1.43 -20.21
N ILE A 5 -3.07 -1.34 -19.71
CA ILE A 5 -3.38 -0.51 -18.53
C ILE A 5 -2.76 -1.13 -17.29
N LEU A 6 -2.91 -2.44 -17.14
CA LEU A 6 -2.49 -3.15 -15.93
C LEU A 6 -0.98 -3.36 -15.92
N TYR A 7 -0.41 -3.86 -17.02
CA TYR A 7 1.00 -4.23 -17.12
C TYR A 7 1.87 -3.14 -17.74
N GLY A 8 1.28 -2.18 -18.43
CA GLY A 8 2.01 -1.13 -19.12
C GLY A 8 2.38 -1.51 -20.55
N THR A 9 3.25 -0.69 -21.12
CA THR A 9 3.85 -0.80 -22.45
C THR A 9 5.34 -0.49 -22.33
N GLU A 10 6.12 -0.66 -23.39
CA GLU A 10 7.56 -0.31 -23.39
C GLU A 10 7.83 1.13 -22.95
N THR A 11 6.92 2.06 -23.24
CA THR A 11 7.11 3.49 -22.99
C THR A 11 6.30 4.04 -21.82
N ARG A 12 5.47 3.21 -21.16
CA ARG A 12 4.57 3.67 -20.10
C ARG A 12 4.33 2.56 -19.07
N PRO A 13 4.61 2.81 -17.77
CA PRO A 13 4.36 1.82 -16.73
C PRO A 13 2.86 1.53 -16.57
N GLY A 14 2.55 0.27 -16.21
CA GLY A 14 1.19 -0.14 -15.87
C GLY A 14 0.81 0.20 -14.42
N ILE A 15 -0.48 0.07 -14.10
CA ILE A 15 -1.00 0.37 -12.77
C ILE A 15 -0.90 -0.80 -11.78
N ALA A 16 -0.51 -2.01 -12.22
CA ALA A 16 -0.41 -3.18 -11.34
C ALA A 16 0.37 -2.94 -10.03
N PRO A 17 1.49 -2.18 -10.01
CA PRO A 17 2.20 -1.89 -8.76
C PRO A 17 1.45 -0.97 -7.80
N LEU A 18 0.42 -0.26 -8.29
CA LEU A 18 -0.32 0.77 -7.55
C LEU A 18 -1.67 0.28 -7.02
N VAL A 19 -2.10 -0.92 -7.43
CA VAL A 19 -3.42 -1.48 -7.08
C VAL A 19 -3.28 -2.80 -6.35
N THR A 20 -4.25 -3.10 -5.48
CA THR A 20 -4.30 -4.37 -4.75
C THR A 20 -5.74 -4.88 -4.69
N LEU A 21 -5.92 -6.19 -4.81
CA LEU A 21 -7.25 -6.81 -4.80
C LEU A 21 -7.70 -7.29 -3.40
N ARG A 22 -6.74 -7.66 -2.54
CA ARG A 22 -6.99 -8.20 -1.18
C ARG A 22 -6.49 -7.19 -0.15
N SER A 23 -7.42 -6.50 0.50
CA SER A 23 -7.13 -5.44 1.46
C SER A 23 -8.28 -5.24 2.44
N ASP A 24 -8.07 -4.35 3.41
CA ASP A 24 -9.09 -3.89 4.36
C ASP A 24 -10.07 -2.87 3.74
N GLY A 25 -10.02 -2.64 2.43
CA GLY A 25 -10.84 -1.65 1.73
C GLY A 25 -10.39 -0.20 1.93
N LYS A 26 -9.26 0.02 2.62
CA LYS A 26 -8.67 1.34 2.87
C LYS A 26 -7.18 1.35 2.51
N ILE A 27 -6.68 2.54 2.20
CA ILE A 27 -5.27 2.79 1.88
C ILE A 27 -4.51 3.06 3.17
N ASN A 28 -3.49 2.26 3.46
CA ASN A 28 -2.67 2.47 4.65
C ASN A 28 -1.69 3.64 4.42
N ALA A 29 -1.90 4.76 5.10
CA ALA A 29 -1.09 5.97 4.97
C ALA A 29 0.39 5.74 5.31
N ASN A 30 0.70 4.73 6.13
CA ASN A 30 2.06 4.40 6.52
C ASN A 30 2.84 3.59 5.48
N THR A 31 2.15 2.97 4.51
CA THR A 31 2.79 2.09 3.51
C THR A 31 2.47 2.46 2.07
N ALA A 32 1.45 3.28 1.82
CA ALA A 32 1.09 3.71 0.48
C ALA A 32 2.26 4.44 -0.21
N LEU A 33 2.41 4.23 -1.50
CA LEU A 33 3.38 4.96 -2.32
C LEU A 33 2.99 6.45 -2.42
N PRO A 34 3.95 7.37 -2.58
CA PRO A 34 3.65 8.80 -2.70
C PRO A 34 2.71 9.11 -3.87
N GLU A 35 2.85 8.39 -4.99
CA GLU A 35 1.97 8.58 -6.16
C GLU A 35 0.53 8.18 -5.85
N VAL A 36 0.32 7.16 -5.01
CA VAL A 36 -1.02 6.74 -4.58
C VAL A 36 -1.63 7.80 -3.65
N LEU A 37 -0.85 8.36 -2.73
CA LEU A 37 -1.30 9.42 -1.84
C LEU A 37 -1.64 10.70 -2.61
N ALA A 38 -0.83 11.09 -3.59
CA ALA A 38 -1.03 12.28 -4.42
C ALA A 38 -2.29 12.21 -5.31
N LEU A 39 -2.85 11.02 -5.51
CA LEU A 39 -4.10 10.82 -6.24
C LEU A 39 -5.35 10.97 -5.35
N LEU A 40 -5.18 11.11 -4.03
CA LEU A 40 -6.30 11.29 -3.12
C LEU A 40 -6.75 12.75 -3.11
N ASP A 41 -8.06 12.95 -3.18
CA ASP A 41 -8.65 14.29 -3.20
C ASP A 41 -8.15 15.17 -2.05
N GLY A 42 -7.71 16.37 -2.42
CA GLY A 42 -7.13 17.34 -1.50
C GLY A 42 -5.65 17.14 -1.20
N LEU A 43 -5.01 16.07 -1.68
CA LEU A 43 -3.56 15.89 -1.63
C LEU A 43 -2.96 16.14 -3.02
N ASP A 44 -1.76 16.72 -3.03
CA ASP A 44 -0.94 16.84 -4.22
C ASP A 44 0.41 16.14 -4.02
N GLY A 45 1.27 16.17 -5.04
CA GLY A 45 2.58 15.53 -4.97
C GLY A 45 3.50 16.09 -3.87
N ASN A 46 3.41 17.38 -3.55
CA ASN A 46 4.23 17.99 -2.51
C ASN A 46 3.75 17.54 -1.13
N ILE A 47 2.43 17.57 -0.90
CA ILE A 47 1.82 17.11 0.34
C ILE A 47 2.11 15.62 0.54
N ALA A 48 1.96 14.79 -0.50
CA ALA A 48 2.29 13.37 -0.43
C ALA A 48 3.76 13.12 -0.07
N ALA A 49 4.70 13.85 -0.66
CA ALA A 49 6.12 13.75 -0.33
C ALA A 49 6.42 14.14 1.13
N ASP A 50 5.76 15.18 1.64
CA ASP A 50 5.90 15.59 3.04
C ASP A 50 5.29 14.56 4.01
N LEU A 51 4.15 13.95 3.66
CA LEU A 51 3.55 12.86 4.44
C LEU A 51 4.48 11.65 4.51
N VAL A 52 5.11 11.28 3.38
CA VAL A 52 6.09 10.18 3.33
C VAL A 52 7.31 10.50 4.23
N ARG A 53 7.84 11.72 4.16
CA ARG A 53 8.95 12.15 5.03
C ARG A 53 8.56 12.14 6.51
N ALA A 54 7.33 12.57 6.82
CA ALA A 54 6.84 12.59 8.19
C ALA A 54 6.74 11.17 8.78
N ARG A 55 6.23 10.18 8.02
CA ARG A 55 6.12 8.79 8.50
C ARG A 55 7.46 8.07 8.69
N GLU A 56 8.51 8.51 8.00
CA GLU A 56 9.88 8.01 8.23
C GLU A 56 10.40 8.39 9.63
N THR A 57 9.95 9.53 10.15
CA THR A 57 10.32 9.99 11.51
C THR A 57 9.37 9.43 12.57
N ARG A 58 8.06 9.42 12.28
CA ARG A 58 7.03 8.93 13.21
C ARG A 58 5.85 8.33 12.46
N VAL A 59 5.59 7.05 12.71
CA VAL A 59 4.42 6.35 12.16
C VAL A 59 3.12 7.05 12.59
N PHE A 60 2.20 7.23 11.66
CA PHE A 60 0.87 7.76 11.95
C PHE A 60 0.03 6.67 12.62
N THR A 61 -0.64 7.00 13.72
CA THR A 61 -1.55 6.06 14.41
C THR A 61 -3.01 6.49 14.29
N SER A 62 -3.23 7.73 13.84
CA SER A 62 -4.55 8.35 13.77
C SER A 62 -4.61 9.45 12.71
N MET A 63 -5.84 9.89 12.40
CA MET A 63 -6.06 11.04 11.54
C MET A 63 -5.53 12.34 12.17
N GLU A 64 -5.46 12.41 13.49
CA GLU A 64 -4.87 13.54 14.21
C GLU A 64 -3.36 13.62 13.95
N ASP A 65 -2.65 12.50 14.00
CA ASP A 65 -1.23 12.45 13.68
C ASP A 65 -0.94 12.92 12.25
N LEU A 66 -1.77 12.47 11.31
CA LEU A 66 -1.64 12.83 9.89
C LEU A 66 -1.99 14.30 9.67
N SER A 67 -3.01 14.82 10.37
CA SER A 67 -3.41 16.23 10.30
C SER A 67 -2.40 17.18 10.95
N ALA A 68 -1.51 16.67 11.78
CA ALA A 68 -0.45 17.45 12.42
C ALA A 68 0.74 17.73 11.47
N VAL A 69 0.79 17.09 10.29
CA VAL A 69 1.80 17.42 9.28
C VAL A 69 1.51 18.82 8.74
N PRO A 70 2.46 19.77 8.78
CA PRO A 70 2.18 21.18 8.47
C PRO A 70 1.59 21.45 7.09
N SER A 71 1.95 20.65 6.08
CA SER A 71 1.41 20.78 4.72
C SER A 71 0.04 20.10 4.54
N PHE A 72 -0.48 19.39 5.54
CA PHE A 72 -1.76 18.71 5.44
C PHE A 72 -2.94 19.70 5.40
N PRO A 73 -3.81 19.63 4.38
CA PRO A 73 -4.94 20.53 4.26
C PRO A 73 -6.10 20.10 5.17
N ALA A 74 -6.48 20.97 6.11
CA ALA A 74 -7.58 20.71 7.04
C ALA A 74 -8.91 20.37 6.34
N SER A 75 -9.14 20.90 5.13
CA SER A 75 -10.33 20.62 4.31
C SER A 75 -10.40 19.17 3.83
N ALA A 76 -9.27 18.49 3.62
CA ALA A 76 -9.23 17.11 3.12
C ALA A 76 -9.54 16.07 4.20
N ARG A 77 -9.45 16.46 5.49
CA ARG A 77 -9.54 15.55 6.63
C ARG A 77 -10.79 14.66 6.61
N ALA A 78 -11.97 15.28 6.42
CA ALA A 78 -13.24 14.56 6.50
C ALA A 78 -13.38 13.50 5.39
N GLN A 79 -12.94 13.84 4.17
CA GLN A 79 -12.95 12.91 3.05
C GLN A 79 -11.96 11.77 3.26
N LEU A 80 -10.75 12.11 3.70
CA LEU A 80 -9.66 11.14 3.87
C LEU A 80 -9.92 10.13 5.00
N MET A 81 -10.74 10.47 6.01
CA MET A 81 -11.11 9.53 7.08
C MET A 81 -11.80 8.26 6.58
N ASN A 82 -12.50 8.35 5.46
CA ASN A 82 -13.24 7.21 4.89
C ASN A 82 -12.37 6.31 4.03
N VAL A 83 -11.26 6.83 3.47
CA VAL A 83 -10.42 6.09 2.52
C VAL A 83 -9.07 5.65 3.12
N LEU A 84 -8.58 6.33 4.16
CA LEU A 84 -7.31 6.02 4.80
C LEU A 84 -7.46 5.12 6.02
N SER A 85 -6.49 4.23 6.21
CA SER A 85 -6.20 3.52 7.45
C SER A 85 -4.76 3.80 7.89
N PHE A 86 -4.45 3.43 9.13
CA PHE A 86 -3.11 3.51 9.72
C PHE A 86 -2.52 2.14 10.03
N THR A 87 -3.29 1.09 9.77
CA THR A 87 -2.98 -0.31 10.00
C THR A 87 -3.49 -1.13 8.81
N SER A 88 -2.97 -2.35 8.71
CA SER A 88 -3.46 -3.36 7.76
C SER A 88 -3.66 -4.68 8.49
N SER A 89 -4.67 -5.44 8.08
CA SER A 89 -4.79 -6.86 8.39
C SER A 89 -4.29 -7.74 7.25
N HIS A 90 -4.10 -7.20 6.04
CA HIS A 90 -3.62 -7.93 4.87
C HIS A 90 -2.12 -7.69 4.62
N PHE A 91 -1.39 -8.78 4.38
CA PHE A 91 0.05 -8.75 4.11
C PHE A 91 0.38 -9.69 2.95
N ARG A 92 1.28 -9.25 2.07
CA ARG A 92 1.91 -10.12 1.08
C ARG A 92 3.29 -10.49 1.59
N VAL A 93 3.58 -11.79 1.62
CA VAL A 93 4.88 -12.33 2.00
C VAL A 93 5.48 -13.00 0.78
N SER A 94 6.58 -12.45 0.30
CA SER A 94 7.35 -13.00 -0.83
C SER A 94 8.60 -13.66 -0.28
N PHE A 95 8.86 -14.90 -0.69
CA PHE A 95 10.03 -15.66 -0.25
C PHE A 95 10.54 -16.59 -1.35
N THR A 96 11.76 -17.11 -1.19
CA THR A 96 12.37 -18.04 -2.15
C THR A 96 12.62 -19.38 -1.49
N VAL A 97 12.10 -20.45 -2.08
CA VAL A 97 12.35 -21.82 -1.65
C VAL A 97 13.57 -22.35 -2.41
N GLY A 98 14.55 -22.85 -1.66
CA GLY A 98 15.71 -23.55 -2.21
C GLY A 98 15.53 -25.06 -2.12
N PHE A 99 15.77 -25.76 -3.23
CA PHE A 99 15.74 -27.22 -3.30
C PHE A 99 17.17 -27.79 -3.24
N ALA A 100 17.28 -29.06 -2.88
CA ALA A 100 18.58 -29.74 -2.68
C ALA A 100 19.42 -29.83 -3.96
N ASP A 101 18.78 -29.76 -5.13
CA ASP A 101 19.41 -29.72 -6.45
C ASP A 101 19.90 -28.31 -6.85
N GLY A 102 19.73 -27.32 -5.97
CA GLY A 102 20.10 -25.93 -6.20
C GLY A 102 19.03 -25.10 -6.90
N GLN A 103 17.89 -25.67 -7.28
CA GLN A 103 16.76 -24.92 -7.83
C GLN A 103 16.25 -23.91 -6.79
N LYS A 104 15.87 -22.72 -7.25
CA LYS A 104 15.23 -21.68 -6.44
C LYS A 104 13.90 -21.29 -7.06
N THR A 105 12.83 -21.38 -6.29
CA THR A 105 11.49 -20.99 -6.72
C THR A 105 10.98 -19.84 -5.86
N PRO A 106 10.72 -18.65 -6.44
CA PRO A 106 10.04 -17.59 -5.72
C PRO A 106 8.57 -17.96 -5.52
N LEU A 107 8.04 -17.71 -4.33
CA LEU A 107 6.64 -17.90 -3.98
C LEU A 107 6.11 -16.66 -3.28
N GLU A 108 4.82 -16.38 -3.49
CA GLU A 108 4.10 -15.36 -2.75
C GLU A 108 2.91 -15.97 -2.00
N VAL A 109 2.67 -15.46 -0.80
CA VAL A 109 1.48 -15.79 -0.02
C VAL A 109 0.81 -14.51 0.48
N ILE A 110 -0.51 -14.46 0.34
CA ILE A 110 -1.33 -13.41 0.93
C ILE A 110 -1.85 -13.92 2.28
N LEU A 111 -1.56 -13.17 3.34
CA LEU A 111 -1.97 -13.44 4.70
C LEU A 111 -3.02 -12.41 5.14
N GLU A 112 -4.00 -12.86 5.93
CA GLU A 112 -4.95 -12.02 6.66
C GLU A 112 -4.76 -12.26 8.15
N ARG A 113 -4.55 -11.18 8.92
CA ARG A 113 -4.39 -11.23 10.37
C ARG A 113 -5.76 -11.09 11.04
N LYS A 114 -6.21 -12.16 11.72
CA LYS A 114 -7.42 -12.17 12.55
C LYS A 114 -7.02 -12.27 14.02
N GLY A 115 -7.09 -11.14 14.73
CA GLY A 115 -6.63 -11.05 16.12
C GLY A 115 -5.12 -11.29 16.23
N SER A 116 -4.73 -12.31 16.98
CA SER A 116 -3.32 -12.71 17.15
C SER A 116 -2.85 -13.78 16.14
N ALA A 117 -3.74 -14.32 15.32
CA ALA A 117 -3.43 -15.34 14.33
C ALA A 117 -3.35 -14.75 12.91
N ALA A 118 -2.50 -15.35 12.07
CA ALA A 118 -2.47 -15.08 10.64
C ALA A 118 -2.99 -16.30 9.89
N GLU A 119 -3.96 -16.08 9.00
CA GLU A 119 -4.53 -17.10 8.13
C GLU A 119 -3.97 -16.94 6.72
N THR A 120 -3.69 -18.08 6.07
CA THR A 120 -3.32 -18.07 4.65
C THR A 120 -4.57 -17.84 3.81
N VAL A 121 -4.59 -16.73 3.09
CA VAL A 121 -5.71 -16.40 2.19
C VAL A 121 -5.49 -17.04 0.83
N ARG A 122 -4.26 -16.97 0.29
CA ARG A 122 -3.95 -17.46 -1.05
C ARG A 122 -2.45 -17.64 -1.28
N TRP A 123 -2.12 -18.67 -2.05
CA TRP A 123 -0.82 -18.86 -2.67
C TRP A 123 -0.82 -18.31 -4.09
N GLU A 124 0.22 -17.57 -4.44
CA GLU A 124 0.43 -17.04 -5.78
C GLU A 124 1.82 -17.45 -6.27
N GLU A 125 1.86 -18.00 -7.49
CA GLU A 125 3.10 -18.11 -8.25
C GLU A 125 3.32 -16.75 -8.93
N PRO A 126 4.50 -16.13 -8.79
CA PRO A 126 4.77 -14.79 -9.32
C PRO A 126 4.79 -14.72 -10.85
#